data_AF-A0A0S8ANM1-F1
#
_entry.id   AF-A0A0S8ANM1-F1
#
_cell.length_a   1.000
_cell.length_b   1.000
_cell.length_c   1.000
_cell.angle_alpha   90.00
_cell.angle_beta   90.00
_cell.angle_gamma   90.00
#
_symmetry.space_group_name_H-M   'P 1'
#
loop_
_entity.id
_entity.type
_entity.pdbx_description
1 polymer ?
#
loop_
_entity_poly.entity_id
_entity_poly.type
_entity_poly.pdbx_seq_one_letter_code
_entity_poly.pdbx_strand_id
1 'polypeptide(L)'
;MNELRFDDVWFGYGDKPVLRGVSLAIAPGETVALLGRNGAGKTTLTKLVMALLHPDRGFVWLGDRVTAGRTPEQVASRAAYVFQHADQQLFARTVRDEVAFAPHQLGLAPDEIERVVAQALRRVGLERAGDQHPYDLPAPQRKLVTLAAAIAQQPRVLVLDEPTQGLDAHATRRVVQVIRALT
;
A
#
# COMPACT_ATOMS: atom_id res chain seq x y z
N MET A 1 -11.80 -11.37 13.88
CA MET A 1 -11.07 -10.21 14.43
C MET A 1 -10.74 -9.31 13.24
N ASN A 2 -10.98 -8.00 13.31
CA ASN A 2 -10.84 -7.10 12.16
C ASN A 2 -9.36 -6.81 11.86
N GLU A 3 -8.99 -6.61 10.60
CA GLU A 3 -7.60 -6.35 10.20
C GLU A 3 -7.28 -4.85 10.22
N LEU A 4 -8.26 -3.99 9.90
CA LEU A 4 -8.16 -2.55 10.03
C LEU A 4 -9.39 -2.02 10.78
N ARG A 5 -9.19 -1.15 11.78
CA ARG A 5 -10.29 -0.52 12.52
C ARG A 5 -9.98 0.93 12.87
N PHE A 6 -10.94 1.81 12.66
CA PHE A 6 -10.96 3.18 13.17
C PHE A 6 -12.01 3.26 14.27
N ASP A 7 -11.63 3.76 15.44
CA ASP A 7 -12.52 3.98 16.58
C ASP A 7 -12.58 5.48 16.90
N ASP A 8 -13.71 6.12 16.58
CA ASP A 8 -14.00 7.54 16.85
C ASP A 8 -12.82 8.47 16.48
N VAL A 9 -12.32 8.35 15.24
CA VAL A 9 -11.11 9.04 14.80
C VAL A 9 -11.38 10.48 14.35
N TRP A 10 -10.66 11.41 14.95
CA TRP A 10 -10.62 12.82 14.59
C TRP A 10 -9.21 13.22 14.17
N PHE A 11 -9.13 14.11 13.18
CA PHE A 11 -7.87 14.67 12.72
C PHE A 11 -8.08 16.02 12.04
N GLY A 12 -7.21 16.99 12.31
CA GLY A 12 -7.10 18.27 11.62
C GLY A 12 -5.66 18.63 11.24
N TYR A 13 -5.50 19.48 10.23
CA TYR A 13 -4.21 20.13 9.96
C TYR A 13 -4.22 21.50 10.63
N GLY A 14 -3.60 21.60 11.82
CA GLY A 14 -3.77 22.76 12.69
C GLY A 14 -5.25 22.94 13.06
N ASP A 15 -5.77 24.16 12.93
CA ASP A 15 -7.16 24.46 13.29
C ASP A 15 -8.21 24.01 12.25
N LYS A 16 -7.78 23.33 11.17
CA LYS A 16 -8.67 22.88 10.10
C LYS A 16 -9.07 21.41 10.29
N PRO A 17 -10.25 21.10 10.86
CA PRO A 17 -10.70 19.72 11.03
C PRO A 17 -10.96 19.06 9.67
N VAL A 18 -10.44 17.86 9.48
CA VAL A 18 -10.60 17.04 8.26
C VAL A 18 -11.45 15.81 8.53
N LEU A 19 -11.17 15.08 9.61
CA LEU A 19 -11.91 13.88 10.03
C LEU A 19 -12.67 14.17 11.32
N ARG A 20 -13.91 13.68 11.40
CA ARG A 20 -14.84 13.95 12.52
C ARG A 20 -15.53 12.66 12.94
N GLY A 21 -14.97 11.99 13.95
CA GLY A 21 -15.56 10.79 14.56
C GLY A 21 -15.66 9.60 13.61
N VAL A 22 -14.66 9.41 12.74
CA VAL A 22 -14.68 8.30 11.77
C VAL A 22 -14.55 6.98 12.51
N SER A 23 -15.56 6.12 12.37
CA SER A 23 -15.56 4.76 12.91
C SER A 23 -15.88 3.78 11.79
N LEU A 24 -14.97 2.83 11.55
CA LEU A 24 -15.15 1.77 10.55
C LEU A 24 -14.30 0.57 10.90
N ALA A 25 -14.68 -0.60 10.41
CA ALA A 25 -13.91 -1.81 10.54
C ALA A 25 -13.89 -2.56 9.21
N ILE A 26 -12.73 -3.11 8.86
CA ILE A 26 -12.50 -3.92 7.66
C ILE A 26 -11.96 -5.27 8.12
N ALA A 27 -12.64 -6.33 7.74
CA ALA A 27 -12.27 -7.70 8.09
C ALA A 27 -11.14 -8.22 7.17
N PRO A 28 -10.36 -9.23 7.61
CA PRO A 28 -9.39 -9.89 6.75
C PRO A 28 -10.04 -10.40 5.45
N GLY A 29 -9.39 -10.16 4.31
CA GLY A 29 -9.88 -10.57 3.00
C GLY A 29 -10.93 -9.65 2.37
N GLU A 30 -11.40 -8.62 3.07
CA GLU A 30 -12.32 -7.64 2.47
C GLU A 30 -11.58 -6.66 1.56
N THR A 31 -12.14 -6.43 0.37
CA THR A 31 -11.75 -5.31 -0.50
C THR A 31 -12.77 -4.19 -0.36
N VAL A 32 -12.33 -3.04 0.16
CA VAL A 32 -13.19 -1.87 0.39
C VAL A 32 -12.75 -0.71 -0.49
N ALA A 33 -13.70 -0.08 -1.17
CA ALA A 33 -13.47 1.14 -1.93
C ALA A 33 -13.80 2.38 -1.08
N LEU A 34 -12.83 3.25 -0.86
CA LEU A 34 -13.03 4.53 -0.17
C LEU A 34 -13.36 5.63 -1.19
N LEU A 35 -14.64 6.00 -1.27
CA LEU A 35 -15.16 7.00 -2.21
C LEU A 35 -15.46 8.34 -1.53
N GLY A 36 -15.35 9.43 -2.28
CA GLY A 36 -15.67 10.77 -1.79
C GLY A 36 -15.06 11.87 -2.65
N ARG A 37 -15.56 13.10 -2.51
CA ARG A 37 -15.04 14.27 -3.24
C ARG A 37 -13.58 14.58 -2.88
N ASN A 38 -12.91 15.36 -3.71
CA ASN A 38 -11.60 15.90 -3.37
C ASN A 38 -11.70 16.74 -2.09
N GLY A 39 -10.74 16.57 -1.18
CA GLY A 39 -10.77 17.21 0.14
C GLY A 39 -11.63 16.51 1.20
N ALA A 40 -12.32 15.40 0.88
CA ALA A 40 -13.13 14.66 1.85
C ALA A 40 -12.33 13.89 2.93
N GLY A 41 -10.99 14.00 2.95
CA GLY A 41 -10.15 13.33 3.95
C GLY A 41 -9.69 11.91 3.59
N LYS A 42 -9.91 11.43 2.36
CA LYS A 42 -9.51 10.09 1.91
C LYS A 42 -8.00 9.83 2.12
N THR A 43 -7.17 10.71 1.59
CA THR A 43 -5.70 10.64 1.75
C THR A 43 -5.28 10.82 3.22
N THR A 44 -6.06 11.54 4.02
CA THR A 44 -5.80 11.65 5.47
C THR A 44 -6.03 10.31 6.15
N LEU A 45 -7.14 9.62 5.85
CA LEU A 45 -7.41 8.28 6.38
C LEU A 45 -6.27 7.31 6.02
N THR A 46 -5.83 7.30 4.76
CA THR A 46 -4.75 6.40 4.34
C THR A 46 -3.42 6.72 5.02
N LYS A 47 -3.08 8.00 5.21
CA LYS A 47 -1.88 8.41 5.97
C LYS A 47 -1.93 7.98 7.44
N LEU A 48 -3.11 7.98 8.07
CA LEU A 48 -3.28 7.49 9.45
C LEU A 48 -3.07 5.97 9.56
N VAL A 49 -3.51 5.20 8.55
CA VAL A 49 -3.23 3.75 8.44
C VAL A 49 -1.72 3.50 8.38
N MET A 50 -1.00 4.30 7.58
CA MET A 50 0.44 4.19 7.39
C MET A 50 1.28 4.83 8.49
N ALA A 51 0.67 5.30 9.59
CA ALA A 51 1.33 6.03 10.66
C ALA A 51 2.15 7.26 10.18
N LEU A 52 1.81 7.81 9.01
CA LEU A 52 2.36 9.07 8.50
C LEU A 52 1.74 10.29 9.18
N LEU A 53 0.58 10.08 9.79
CA LEU A 53 -0.12 11.02 10.66
C LEU A 53 -0.60 10.27 11.90
N HIS A 54 -0.90 11.01 12.96
CA HIS A 54 -1.53 10.48 14.16
C HIS A 54 -2.87 11.17 14.42
N PRO A 55 -3.90 10.43 14.85
CA PRO A 55 -5.19 11.04 15.15
C PRO A 55 -5.07 12.00 16.34
N ASP A 56 -5.83 13.10 16.30
CA ASP A 56 -5.96 14.03 17.44
C ASP A 56 -6.79 13.40 18.57
N ARG A 57 -7.76 12.56 18.19
CA ARG A 57 -8.61 11.78 19.09
C ARG A 57 -8.99 10.46 18.41
N GLY A 58 -9.20 9.42 19.22
CA GLY A 58 -9.57 8.10 18.74
C GLY A 58 -8.36 7.26 18.37
N PHE A 59 -8.62 6.08 17.79
CA PHE A 59 -7.57 5.10 17.51
C PHE A 59 -7.72 4.48 16.12
N VAL A 60 -6.59 4.28 15.45
CA VAL A 60 -6.50 3.45 14.24
C VAL A 60 -5.74 2.18 14.61
N TRP A 61 -6.32 1.03 14.32
CA TRP A 61 -5.80 -0.30 14.64
C TRP A 61 -5.49 -1.09 13.38
N LEU A 62 -4.33 -1.72 13.35
CA LEU A 62 -3.90 -2.74 12.40
C LEU A 62 -3.84 -4.08 13.14
N GLY A 63 -4.94 -4.83 13.10
CA GLY A 63 -5.19 -6.00 13.94
C GLY A 63 -5.18 -5.62 15.42
N ASP A 64 -4.22 -6.17 16.17
CA ASP A 64 -4.00 -5.95 17.60
C ASP A 64 -3.12 -4.73 17.93
N ARG A 65 -2.69 -3.93 16.94
CA ARG A 65 -1.77 -2.81 17.15
C ARG A 65 -2.38 -1.46 16.75
N VAL A 66 -2.33 -0.46 17.64
CA VAL A 66 -2.68 0.93 17.29
C VAL A 66 -1.58 1.59 16.43
N THR A 67 -1.89 2.57 15.58
CA THR A 67 -0.86 3.32 14.84
C THR A 67 -0.32 4.54 15.61
N ALA A 68 -1.04 5.00 16.64
CA ALA A 68 -0.64 6.13 17.47
C ALA A 68 0.72 5.88 18.15
N GLY A 69 1.62 6.87 18.07
CA GLY A 69 2.97 6.82 18.65
C GLY A 69 3.93 5.87 17.92
N ARG A 70 3.56 5.34 16.75
CA ARG A 70 4.43 4.50 15.92
C ARG A 70 4.95 5.26 14.71
N THR A 71 6.11 4.88 14.21
CA THR A 71 6.62 5.39 12.93
C THR A 71 6.12 4.54 11.76
N PRO A 72 6.17 5.06 10.51
CA PRO A 72 5.85 4.27 9.32
C PRO A 72 6.63 2.95 9.24
N GLU A 73 7.91 2.94 9.63
CA GLU A 73 8.76 1.75 9.64
C GLU A 73 8.22 0.68 10.61
N GLN A 74 7.72 1.10 11.77
CA GLN A 74 7.16 0.18 12.78
C GLN A 74 5.83 -0.45 12.35
N VAL A 75 5.11 0.16 11.42
CA VAL A 75 3.86 -0.39 10.85
C VAL A 75 4.06 -1.04 9.49
N ALA A 76 5.23 -0.90 8.86
CA ALA A 76 5.53 -1.45 7.54
C ALA A 76 5.34 -2.98 7.47
N SER A 77 5.59 -3.72 8.55
CA SER A 77 5.31 -5.18 8.56
C SER A 77 3.81 -5.54 8.46
N ARG A 78 2.91 -4.55 8.54
CA ARG A 78 1.45 -4.76 8.59
C ARG A 78 0.69 -4.02 7.53
N ALA A 79 1.17 -2.85 7.11
CA ALA A 79 0.52 -2.05 6.09
C ALA A 79 1.51 -1.68 4.99
N ALA A 80 1.04 -1.74 3.73
CA ALA A 80 1.76 -1.25 2.56
C ALA A 80 0.91 -0.24 1.80
N TYR A 81 1.56 0.65 1.08
CA TYR A 81 0.91 1.73 0.33
C TYR A 81 1.39 1.73 -1.12
N VAL A 82 0.45 1.75 -2.06
CA VAL A 82 0.74 1.96 -3.49
C VAL A 82 0.29 3.35 -3.88
N PHE A 83 1.26 4.17 -4.31
CA PHE A 83 1.05 5.57 -4.67
C PHE A 83 0.20 5.68 -5.94
N GLN A 84 -0.50 6.80 -6.08
CA GLN A 84 -1.23 7.17 -7.29
C GLN A 84 -0.32 7.13 -8.52
N HIS A 85 0.84 7.77 -8.46
CA HIS A 85 1.83 7.79 -9.54
C HIS A 85 3.02 6.88 -9.21
N ALA A 86 3.27 5.89 -10.07
CA ALA A 86 4.39 4.95 -9.87
C ALA A 86 5.75 5.67 -9.85
N ASP A 87 5.91 6.70 -10.68
CA ASP A 87 7.15 7.47 -10.82
C ASP A 87 7.51 8.27 -9.56
N GLN A 88 6.58 8.43 -8.61
CA GLN A 88 6.87 9.04 -7.30
C GLN A 88 7.33 8.00 -6.26
N GLN A 89 7.17 6.72 -6.56
CA GLN A 89 7.48 5.61 -5.66
C GLN A 89 8.72 4.84 -6.09
N LEU A 90 9.01 4.73 -7.39
CA LEU A 90 10.14 3.96 -7.93
C LEU A 90 11.47 4.71 -7.79
N PHE A 91 12.49 4.03 -7.24
CA PHE A 91 13.82 4.63 -7.00
C PHE A 91 15.00 3.67 -7.21
N ALA A 92 14.77 2.36 -7.27
CA ALA A 92 15.85 1.38 -7.37
C ALA A 92 16.39 1.25 -8.80
N ARG A 93 17.59 0.67 -8.92
CA ARG A 93 18.26 0.46 -10.21
C ARG A 93 17.68 -0.67 -11.03
N THR A 94 17.08 -1.67 -10.38
CA THR A 94 16.44 -2.80 -11.04
C THR A 94 15.06 -3.03 -10.45
N VAL A 95 14.17 -3.62 -11.25
CA VAL A 95 12.84 -4.05 -10.79
C VAL A 95 12.95 -5.03 -9.62
N ARG A 96 13.94 -5.92 -9.63
CA ARG A 96 14.19 -6.86 -8.53
C ARG A 96 14.56 -6.12 -7.25
N ASP A 97 15.49 -5.16 -7.31
CA ASP A 97 15.90 -4.37 -6.15
C ASP A 97 14.75 -3.55 -5.58
N GLU A 98 13.91 -2.99 -6.45
CA GLU A 98 12.70 -2.24 -6.06
C GLU A 98 11.75 -3.14 -5.25
N VAL A 99 11.48 -4.36 -5.73
CA VAL A 99 10.58 -5.31 -5.07
C VAL A 99 11.22 -5.90 -3.80
N ALA A 100 12.54 -6.03 -3.76
CA ALA A 100 13.28 -6.56 -2.62
C ALA A 100 13.49 -5.54 -1.49
N PHE A 101 13.33 -4.24 -1.77
CA PHE A 101 13.65 -3.17 -0.82
C PHE A 101 12.94 -3.34 0.52
N ALA A 102 11.62 -3.43 0.54
CA ALA A 102 10.86 -3.57 1.78
C ALA A 102 11.18 -4.88 2.53
N PRO A 103 11.24 -6.07 1.88
CA PRO A 103 11.75 -7.29 2.50
C PRO A 103 13.11 -7.15 3.19
N HIS A 104 14.07 -6.46 2.57
CA HIS A 104 15.37 -6.17 3.19
C HIS A 104 15.24 -5.31 4.44
N GLN A 105 14.44 -4.23 4.38
CA GLN A 105 14.25 -3.34 5.53
C GLN A 105 13.52 -4.01 6.70
N LEU A 106 12.68 -5.00 6.41
CA LEU A 106 12.00 -5.81 7.41
C LEU A 106 12.89 -6.91 8.00
N GLY A 107 14.12 -7.09 7.49
CA GLY A 107 15.09 -8.05 8.02
C GLY A 107 14.75 -9.51 7.69
N LEU A 108 14.07 -9.77 6.56
CA LEU A 108 13.81 -11.13 6.09
C LEU A 108 15.13 -11.85 5.74
N ALA A 109 15.13 -13.18 5.87
CA ALA A 109 16.29 -13.99 5.49
C ALA A 109 16.53 -13.95 3.96
N PRO A 110 17.77 -14.05 3.45
CA PRO A 110 18.05 -13.96 2.02
C PRO A 110 17.22 -14.91 1.14
N ASP A 111 17.11 -16.17 1.53
CA ASP A 111 16.30 -17.17 0.81
C ASP A 111 14.80 -16.82 0.79
N GLU A 112 14.32 -16.18 1.86
CA GLU A 112 12.95 -15.70 1.95
C GLU A 112 12.73 -14.48 1.05
N ILE A 113 13.68 -13.55 1.01
CA ILE A 113 13.63 -12.37 0.12
C ILE A 113 13.53 -12.83 -1.34
N GLU A 114 14.41 -13.72 -1.78
CA GLU A 114 14.35 -14.27 -3.15
C GLU A 114 13.00 -14.94 -3.44
N ARG A 115 12.48 -15.69 -2.47
CA ARG A 115 11.17 -16.36 -2.58
C ARG A 115 10.03 -15.35 -2.75
N VAL A 116 9.93 -14.33 -1.88
CA VAL A 116 8.80 -13.37 -1.90
C VAL A 116 8.90 -12.44 -3.12
N VAL A 117 10.10 -12.02 -3.51
CA VAL A 117 10.33 -11.20 -4.71
C VAL A 117 9.90 -11.96 -5.96
N ALA A 118 10.35 -13.21 -6.11
CA ALA A 118 9.98 -14.02 -7.27
C ALA A 118 8.46 -14.31 -7.29
N GLN A 119 7.82 -14.53 -6.14
CA GLN A 119 6.37 -14.69 -6.04
C GLN A 119 5.61 -13.41 -6.42
N ALA A 120 6.06 -12.24 -5.95
CA ALA A 120 5.43 -10.97 -6.25
C ALA A 120 5.53 -10.62 -7.74
N LEU A 121 6.71 -10.79 -8.35
CA LEU A 121 6.90 -10.58 -9.80
C LEU A 121 6.03 -11.53 -10.64
N ARG A 122 5.89 -12.79 -10.23
CA ARG A 122 4.95 -13.74 -10.87
C ARG A 122 3.50 -13.28 -10.79
N ARG A 123 3.05 -12.84 -9.62
CA ARG A 123 1.66 -12.38 -9.42
C ARG A 123 1.28 -11.23 -10.34
N VAL A 124 2.24 -10.37 -10.68
CA VAL A 124 2.00 -9.23 -11.59
C VAL A 124 2.38 -9.51 -13.04
N GLY A 125 2.95 -10.68 -13.35
CA GLY A 125 3.40 -11.09 -14.69
C GLY A 125 4.63 -10.31 -15.20
N LEU A 126 5.61 -10.06 -14.32
CA LEU A 126 6.86 -9.34 -14.61
C LEU A 126 8.13 -10.16 -14.29
N GLU A 127 8.04 -11.48 -14.33
CA GLU A 127 9.13 -12.41 -14.01
C GLU A 127 10.42 -12.15 -14.79
N ARG A 128 10.26 -11.72 -16.05
CA ARG A 128 11.37 -11.48 -16.99
C ARG A 128 11.88 -10.03 -16.97
N ALA A 129 11.28 -9.17 -16.16
CA ALA A 129 11.66 -7.75 -16.07
C ALA A 129 12.62 -7.46 -14.91
N GLY A 130 12.97 -8.47 -14.09
CA GLY A 130 13.70 -8.29 -12.84
C GLY A 130 15.00 -7.47 -12.97
N ASP A 131 15.75 -7.66 -14.05
CA ASP A 131 17.06 -7.03 -14.24
C ASP A 131 16.98 -5.69 -15.02
N GLN A 132 15.79 -5.28 -15.45
CA GLN A 132 15.57 -4.01 -16.15
C GLN A 132 15.48 -2.86 -15.15
N HIS A 133 15.87 -1.66 -15.57
CA HIS A 133 15.61 -0.45 -14.79
C HIS A 133 14.10 -0.15 -14.79
N PRO A 134 13.48 0.18 -13.64
CA PRO A 134 12.02 0.41 -13.59
C PRO A 134 11.52 1.46 -14.58
N TYR A 135 12.31 2.50 -14.86
CA TYR A 135 11.93 3.56 -15.82
C TYR A 135 12.05 3.16 -17.30
N ASP A 136 12.70 2.04 -17.61
CA ASP A 136 12.72 1.49 -18.98
C ASP A 136 11.41 0.76 -19.30
N LEU A 137 10.61 0.45 -18.28
CA LEU A 137 9.31 -0.18 -18.45
C LEU A 137 8.22 0.83 -18.87
N PRO A 138 7.25 0.39 -19.69
CA PRO A 138 6.04 1.17 -19.96
C PRO A 138 5.30 1.55 -18.67
N ALA A 139 4.66 2.72 -18.65
CA ALA A 139 3.98 3.24 -17.46
C ALA A 139 2.99 2.27 -16.79
N PRO A 140 2.17 1.48 -17.54
CA PRO A 140 1.34 0.45 -16.93
C PRO A 140 2.12 -0.65 -16.19
N GLN A 141 3.29 -1.04 -16.71
CA GLN A 141 4.15 -2.03 -16.06
C GLN A 141 4.83 -1.45 -14.82
N ARG A 142 5.20 -0.16 -14.82
CA ARG A 142 5.70 0.53 -13.62
C ARG A 142 4.70 0.50 -12.48
N LYS A 143 3.40 0.65 -12.75
CA LYS A 143 2.34 0.48 -11.75
C LYS A 143 2.24 -0.95 -11.21
N LEU A 144 2.54 -1.94 -12.03
CA LEU A 144 2.61 -3.34 -11.61
C LEU A 144 3.86 -3.62 -10.76
N VAL A 145 4.98 -2.94 -11.01
CA VAL A 145 6.17 -3.01 -10.15
C VAL A 145 5.86 -2.47 -8.76
N THR A 146 5.19 -1.33 -8.62
CA THR A 146 4.84 -0.79 -7.30
C THR A 146 3.87 -1.70 -6.54
N LEU A 147 2.96 -2.35 -7.25
CA LEU A 147 2.08 -3.37 -6.67
C LEU A 147 2.87 -4.62 -6.24
N ALA A 148 3.84 -5.08 -7.04
CA ALA A 148 4.72 -6.19 -6.67
C ALA A 148 5.55 -5.88 -5.42
N ALA A 149 6.12 -4.67 -5.32
CA ALA A 149 6.88 -4.23 -4.15
C ALA A 149 5.99 -4.25 -2.88
N ALA A 150 4.77 -3.74 -2.97
CA ALA A 150 3.81 -3.78 -1.87
C ALA A 150 3.36 -5.21 -1.51
N ILE A 151 3.25 -6.12 -2.48
CA ILE A 151 2.93 -7.54 -2.24
C ILE A 151 4.09 -8.27 -1.57
N ALA A 152 5.33 -8.00 -1.99
CA ALA A 152 6.54 -8.64 -1.44
C ALA A 152 6.76 -8.30 0.04
N GLN A 153 6.26 -7.16 0.50
CA GLN A 153 6.21 -6.77 1.91
C GLN A 153 5.31 -7.67 2.78
N GLN A 154 4.47 -8.51 2.15
CA GLN A 154 3.49 -9.38 2.80
C GLN A 154 2.62 -8.66 3.86
N PRO A 155 2.05 -7.48 3.52
CA PRO A 155 1.27 -6.70 4.46
C PRO A 155 -0.05 -7.40 4.77
N ARG A 156 -0.62 -7.07 5.93
CA ARG A 156 -1.99 -7.46 6.26
C ARG A 156 -3.03 -6.49 5.69
N VAL A 157 -2.65 -5.23 5.52
CA VAL A 157 -3.46 -4.17 4.91
C VAL A 157 -2.72 -3.58 3.73
N LEU A 158 -3.33 -3.65 2.55
CA LEU A 158 -2.81 -3.01 1.35
C LEU A 158 -3.66 -1.80 0.99
N VAL A 159 -3.07 -0.61 1.07
CA VAL A 159 -3.73 0.64 0.68
C VAL A 159 -3.34 0.97 -0.75
N LEU A 160 -4.34 1.18 -1.59
CA LEU A 160 -4.17 1.50 -3.01
C LEU A 160 -4.74 2.88 -3.29
N ASP A 161 -3.87 3.85 -3.58
CA ASP A 161 -4.29 5.20 -3.95
C ASP A 161 -4.47 5.30 -5.46
N GLU A 162 -5.73 5.48 -5.88
CA GLU A 162 -6.16 5.50 -7.29
C GLU A 162 -5.39 4.53 -8.20
N PRO A 163 -5.44 3.20 -7.95
CA PRO A 163 -4.55 2.23 -8.56
C PRO A 163 -4.71 2.08 -10.09
N THR A 164 -5.79 2.60 -10.66
CA THR A 164 -6.12 2.50 -12.08
C THR A 164 -6.04 3.84 -12.81
N GLN A 165 -5.64 4.92 -12.14
CA GLN A 165 -5.59 6.24 -12.75
C GLN A 165 -4.54 6.30 -13.86
N GLY A 166 -4.90 6.92 -14.99
CA GLY A 166 -4.00 7.10 -16.14
C GLY A 166 -3.73 5.82 -16.94
N LEU A 167 -4.42 4.71 -16.62
CA LEU A 167 -4.29 3.46 -17.36
C LEU A 167 -5.38 3.33 -18.43
N ASP A 168 -5.03 2.69 -19.54
CA ASP A 168 -6.03 2.24 -20.52
C ASP A 168 -6.88 1.08 -19.97
N ALA A 169 -7.89 0.66 -20.73
CA ALA A 169 -8.80 -0.43 -20.33
C ALA A 169 -8.10 -1.79 -20.17
N HIS A 170 -7.04 -2.07 -20.95
CA HIS A 170 -6.31 -3.32 -20.84
C HIS A 170 -5.46 -3.36 -19.57
N ALA A 171 -4.68 -2.31 -19.32
CA ALA A 171 -3.88 -2.13 -18.13
C ALA A 171 -4.73 -2.09 -16.85
N THR A 172 -5.87 -1.38 -16.88
CA THR A 172 -6.83 -1.36 -15.76
C THR A 172 -7.32 -2.75 -15.40
N ARG A 173 -7.72 -3.56 -16.40
CA ARG A 173 -8.15 -4.95 -16.15
C ARG A 173 -7.05 -5.79 -15.52
N ARG A 174 -5.81 -5.62 -15.98
CA ARG A 174 -4.65 -6.34 -15.42
C ARG A 174 -4.42 -5.98 -13.95
N VAL A 175 -4.43 -4.69 -13.59
CA VAL A 175 -4.30 -4.25 -12.19
C VAL A 175 -5.44 -4.79 -11.33
N VAL A 176 -6.69 -4.69 -11.79
CA VAL A 176 -7.86 -5.21 -11.06
C VAL A 176 -7.77 -6.73 -10.87
N GLN A 177 -7.29 -7.47 -11.87
CA GLN A 177 -7.08 -8.91 -11.76
C GLN A 177 -6.06 -9.26 -10.68
N VAL A 178 -4.93 -8.52 -10.60
CA VAL A 178 -3.96 -8.72 -9.53
C VAL A 178 -4.60 -8.46 -8.18
N ILE A 179 -5.30 -7.32 -8.00
CA ILE A 179 -5.95 -6.96 -6.74
C ILE A 179 -6.94 -8.04 -6.29
N ARG A 180 -7.79 -8.52 -7.19
CA ARG A 180 -8.77 -9.59 -6.90
C ARG A 180 -8.13 -10.92 -6.52
N ALA A 181 -6.90 -11.18 -6.95
CA ALA A 181 -6.16 -12.39 -6.60
C ALA A 181 -5.47 -12.29 -5.22
N LEU A 182 -5.58 -11.15 -4.51
CA LEU A 182 -5.02 -10.96 -3.18
C LEU A 182 -6.01 -11.27 -2.04
N THR A 183 -7.30 -11.37 -2.35
CA THR A 183 -8.39 -11.74 -1.44
C THR A 183 -8.81 -13.17 -1.65
#